data_AF-A0A317DHU8-F1
#
_entry.id   AF-A0A317DHU8-F1
#
_cell.length_a   1.000
_cell.length_b   1.000
_cell.length_c   1.000
_cell.angle_alpha   90.00
_cell.angle_beta   90.00
_cell.angle_gamma   90.00
#
_symmetry.space_group_name_H-M   'P 1'
#
loop_
_entity.id
_entity.type
_entity.pdbx_description
1 polymer ?
#
loop_
_entity_poly.entity_id
_entity_poly.type
_entity_poly.pdbx_seq_one_letter_code
_entity_poly.pdbx_strand_id
1 'polypeptide(L)'
;MSASLGVTNLGDAPVNGVVVQVRAFDDLDLLTKYDNCWYVVDSNLDIAWCEFDDVLAAQATLAPAEDLIVTKTNARADKVTTVVFRWVSKAWADELGGVQKLAENENGTDPVRGGGPTLTLAPRDLPLPSKPIPINFVYASLVTPPTASPTATASPTTSASPTASATPTASATPTAGVTPTAGVTPTGTAPSASPAAPGAGGGDGGGLPVTGSNNVAVAGAGVALLMLGGVGYLAARRRRTRFVA
;
A
#
# COMPACT_ATOMS: atom_id res chain seq x y z
N MET A 1 8.83 -18.46 -9.62
CA MET A 1 9.11 -17.22 -10.38
C MET A 1 8.50 -16.06 -9.63
N SER A 2 9.28 -15.14 -9.07
CA SER A 2 8.74 -14.06 -8.25
C SER A 2 7.61 -13.27 -8.93
N ALA A 3 6.74 -12.67 -8.13
CA ALA A 3 5.57 -12.00 -8.65
C ALA A 3 5.96 -10.74 -9.43
N SER A 4 5.76 -10.70 -10.75
CA SER A 4 6.12 -9.55 -11.58
C SER A 4 4.88 -8.78 -12.03
N LEU A 5 4.81 -7.50 -11.65
CA LEU A 5 3.85 -6.53 -12.17
C LEU A 5 4.42 -5.96 -13.45
N GLY A 6 3.76 -6.13 -14.60
CA GLY A 6 4.34 -5.62 -15.85
C GLY A 6 3.37 -4.76 -16.65
N VAL A 7 3.96 -4.07 -17.62
CA VAL A 7 3.28 -3.16 -18.55
C VAL A 7 3.70 -3.50 -19.97
N THR A 8 2.74 -3.48 -20.88
CA THR A 8 3.01 -3.60 -22.32
C THR A 8 2.45 -2.38 -23.03
N ASN A 9 3.26 -1.76 -23.88
CA ASN A 9 2.81 -0.67 -24.73
C ASN A 9 2.18 -1.24 -26.00
N LEU A 10 0.85 -1.21 -26.07
CA LEU A 10 0.09 -1.69 -27.23
C LEU A 10 -0.06 -0.65 -28.35
N GLY A 11 0.46 0.56 -28.14
CA GLY A 11 0.48 1.61 -29.13
C GLY A 11 1.63 1.46 -30.11
N ASP A 12 1.59 2.27 -31.17
CA ASP A 12 2.58 2.27 -32.25
C ASP A 12 3.73 3.25 -32.02
N ALA A 13 3.71 3.98 -30.90
CA ALA A 13 4.72 4.98 -30.54
C ALA A 13 5.33 4.68 -29.16
N PRO A 14 6.61 5.01 -28.94
CA PRO A 14 7.25 4.86 -27.64
C PRO A 14 6.62 5.79 -26.60
N VAL A 15 6.58 5.32 -25.35
CA VAL A 15 6.17 6.12 -24.18
C VAL A 15 7.41 6.44 -23.35
N ASN A 16 7.65 7.73 -23.10
CA ASN A 16 8.78 8.18 -22.28
C ASN A 16 8.38 8.15 -20.80
N GLY A 17 8.93 7.18 -20.09
CA GLY A 17 8.68 7.01 -18.67
C GLY A 17 7.29 6.49 -18.33
N VAL A 18 7.22 5.69 -17.28
CA VAL A 18 5.99 5.12 -16.75
C VAL A 18 5.99 5.20 -15.24
N VAL A 19 4.80 5.23 -14.67
CA VAL A 19 4.59 5.19 -13.22
C VAL A 19 3.69 4.00 -12.92
N VAL A 20 4.00 3.26 -11.86
CA VAL A 20 3.13 2.23 -11.30
C VAL A 20 2.64 2.64 -9.93
N GLN A 21 1.32 2.56 -9.75
CA GLN A 21 0.71 2.47 -8.45
C GLN A 21 0.56 1.00 -8.09
N VAL A 22 0.97 0.60 -6.89
CA VAL A 22 0.77 -0.75 -6.35
C VAL A 22 0.06 -0.64 -5.01
N ARG A 23 -0.94 -1.48 -4.79
CA ARG A 23 -1.68 -1.62 -3.54
C ARG A 23 -1.64 -3.09 -3.11
N ALA A 24 -0.99 -3.37 -1.99
CA ALA A 24 -0.89 -4.69 -1.40
C ALA A 24 -1.81 -4.78 -0.18
N PHE A 25 -2.70 -5.77 -0.14
CA PHE A 25 -3.72 -5.90 0.91
C PHE A 25 -3.38 -7.02 1.91
N ASP A 26 -3.88 -6.84 3.13
CA ASP A 26 -3.92 -7.84 4.19
C ASP A 26 -2.54 -8.43 4.53
N ASP A 27 -2.27 -9.69 4.14
CA ASP A 27 -1.06 -10.44 4.52
C ASP A 27 0.11 -10.25 3.54
N LEU A 28 0.03 -9.23 2.69
CA LEU A 28 1.09 -8.77 1.80
C LEU A 28 1.64 -7.42 2.28
N ASP A 29 2.95 -7.22 2.14
CA ASP A 29 3.66 -5.96 2.39
C ASP A 29 4.34 -5.48 1.10
N LEU A 30 4.57 -4.17 1.02
CA LEU A 30 5.46 -3.59 0.02
C LEU A 30 6.90 -3.49 0.54
N LEU A 31 7.87 -3.76 -0.33
CA LEU A 31 9.27 -3.50 -0.05
C LEU A 31 9.54 -2.00 -0.12
N THR A 32 9.52 -1.33 1.04
CA THR A 32 9.66 0.12 1.23
C THR A 32 11.10 0.64 1.10
N LYS A 33 11.86 0.13 0.12
CA LYS A 33 13.30 0.43 0.00
C LYS A 33 13.68 1.27 -1.23
N TYR A 34 12.88 1.35 -2.29
CA TYR A 34 13.37 1.90 -3.55
C TYR A 34 13.25 3.43 -3.58
N ASP A 35 14.31 4.12 -4.00
CA ASP A 35 14.35 5.59 -3.94
C ASP A 35 13.43 6.28 -4.94
N ASN A 36 13.11 5.64 -6.05
CA ASN A 36 12.13 6.11 -7.02
C ASN A 36 10.68 5.83 -6.62
N CYS A 37 10.43 5.41 -5.38
CA CYS A 37 9.10 5.10 -4.87
C CYS A 37 8.73 5.93 -3.64
N TRP A 38 7.44 6.28 -3.57
CA TRP A 38 6.79 6.85 -2.39
C TRP A 38 5.78 5.86 -1.81
N TYR A 39 5.81 5.69 -0.51
CA TYR A 39 5.05 4.68 0.21
C TYR A 39 4.06 5.31 1.19
N VAL A 40 2.86 4.77 1.24
CA VAL A 40 1.78 5.15 2.16
C VAL A 40 1.21 3.88 2.76
N VAL A 41 0.99 3.87 4.08
CA VAL A 41 0.34 2.76 4.77
C VAL A 41 -1.05 3.21 5.20
N ASP A 42 -2.06 2.42 4.88
CA ASP A 42 -3.41 2.54 5.41
C ASP A 42 -3.75 1.30 6.24
N SER A 43 -4.89 1.32 6.93
CA SER A 43 -5.30 0.38 7.97
C SER A 43 -5.18 -1.10 7.59
N ASN A 44 -5.36 -1.44 6.30
CA ASN A 44 -5.29 -2.82 5.81
C ASN A 44 -4.58 -2.95 4.45
N LEU A 45 -3.89 -1.92 3.98
CA LEU A 45 -3.18 -1.98 2.71
C LEU A 45 -1.97 -1.03 2.66
N ASP A 46 -0.94 -1.48 1.96
CA ASP A 46 0.25 -0.69 1.64
C ASP A 46 0.13 -0.18 0.21
N ILE A 47 0.50 1.08 -0.01
CA ILE A 47 0.48 1.74 -1.32
C ILE A 47 1.91 2.16 -1.68
N ALA A 48 2.31 1.93 -2.93
CA ALA A 48 3.49 2.54 -3.51
C ALA A 48 3.17 3.23 -4.83
N TRP A 49 3.78 4.39 -5.04
CA TRP A 49 3.90 5.07 -6.32
C TRP A 49 5.36 5.07 -6.73
N CYS A 50 5.70 4.30 -7.77
CA CYS A 50 7.06 4.19 -8.28
C CYS A 50 7.17 4.76 -9.69
N GLU A 51 8.22 5.54 -9.91
CA GLU A 51 8.48 6.24 -11.17
C GLU A 51 9.66 5.63 -11.92
N PHE A 52 9.53 5.47 -13.22
CA PHE A 52 10.56 4.95 -14.10
C PHE A 52 10.74 5.89 -15.30
N ASP A 53 11.99 6.23 -15.60
CA ASP A 53 12.35 7.09 -16.74
C ASP A 53 12.62 6.31 -18.03
N ASP A 54 12.58 4.97 -17.97
CA ASP A 54 12.80 4.10 -19.11
C ASP A 54 11.81 4.38 -20.25
N VAL A 55 12.30 4.27 -21.49
CA VAL A 55 11.45 4.36 -22.67
C VAL A 55 10.77 3.01 -22.89
N LEU A 56 9.45 2.98 -22.79
CA LEU A 56 8.65 1.82 -23.14
C LEU A 56 8.34 1.87 -24.64
N ALA A 57 9.19 1.19 -25.43
CA ALA A 57 9.04 1.11 -26.88
C ALA A 57 7.68 0.52 -27.29
N ALA A 58 7.23 0.82 -28.51
CA ALA A 58 6.02 0.25 -29.09
C ALA A 58 6.10 -1.29 -29.08
N GLN A 59 5.02 -1.94 -28.66
CA GLN A 59 4.89 -3.39 -28.51
C GLN A 59 5.88 -4.05 -27.54
N ALA A 60 6.64 -3.27 -26.77
CA ALA A 60 7.53 -3.81 -25.75
C ALA A 60 6.79 -4.08 -24.43
N THR A 61 7.30 -5.06 -23.70
CA THR A 61 6.86 -5.41 -22.35
C THR A 61 8.01 -5.20 -21.37
N LEU A 62 7.75 -4.45 -20.31
CA LEU A 62 8.66 -4.23 -19.21
C LEU A 62 8.02 -4.65 -17.88
N ALA A 63 8.84 -5.08 -16.92
CA ALA A 63 8.44 -5.28 -15.54
C ALA A 63 9.60 -4.93 -14.60
N PRO A 64 9.34 -4.61 -13.33
CA PRO A 64 10.37 -4.46 -12.32
C PRO A 64 11.36 -5.65 -12.31
N ALA A 65 12.64 -5.32 -12.24
CA ALA A 65 13.72 -6.30 -12.21
C ALA A 65 13.80 -7.02 -10.86
N GLU A 66 13.35 -6.35 -9.79
CA GLU A 66 13.30 -6.87 -8.43
C GLU A 66 11.85 -6.99 -7.92
N ASP A 67 11.71 -7.69 -6.80
CA ASP A 67 10.43 -7.88 -6.13
C ASP A 67 9.97 -6.57 -5.47
N LEU A 68 8.67 -6.28 -5.58
CA LEU A 68 8.01 -5.14 -4.94
C LEU A 68 7.16 -5.56 -3.76
N ILE A 69 6.67 -6.81 -3.78
CA ILE A 69 5.66 -7.32 -2.88
C ILE A 69 6.23 -8.56 -2.20
N VAL A 70 6.08 -8.61 -0.88
CA VAL A 70 6.47 -9.76 -0.07
C VAL A 70 5.29 -10.20 0.78
N THR A 71 5.31 -11.47 1.18
CA THR A 71 4.37 -11.96 2.19
C THR A 71 4.84 -11.55 3.57
N LYS A 72 3.90 -11.17 4.44
CA LYS A 72 4.19 -11.00 5.88
C LYS A 72 4.79 -12.29 6.45
N THR A 73 5.64 -12.16 7.46
CA THR A 73 6.30 -13.31 8.10
C THR A 73 5.29 -14.31 8.69
N ASN A 74 4.11 -13.82 9.08
CA ASN A 74 2.99 -14.60 9.62
C ASN A 74 1.78 -14.64 8.68
N ALA A 75 2.00 -14.45 7.37
CA ALA A 75 0.95 -14.46 6.36
C ALA A 75 0.15 -15.77 6.42
N ARG A 76 -1.18 -15.67 6.40
CA ARG A 76 -2.07 -16.81 6.32
C ARG A 76 -2.57 -16.99 4.90
N ALA A 77 -2.54 -18.24 4.43
CA ALA A 77 -2.95 -18.57 3.07
C ALA A 77 -4.41 -18.20 2.74
N ASP A 78 -5.30 -18.18 3.75
CA ASP A 78 -6.71 -17.77 3.61
C ASP A 78 -6.91 -16.24 3.62
N LYS A 79 -5.84 -15.46 3.81
CA LYS A 79 -5.83 -14.00 3.94
C LYS A 79 -4.94 -13.29 2.93
N VAL A 80 -4.26 -14.01 2.06
CA VAL A 80 -3.62 -13.42 0.88
C VAL A 80 -4.71 -13.08 -0.12
N THR A 81 -5.20 -11.83 -0.07
CA THR A 81 -6.42 -11.45 -0.79
C THR A 81 -6.11 -10.90 -2.17
N THR A 82 -5.43 -9.76 -2.26
CA THR A 82 -5.36 -9.01 -3.54
C THR A 82 -4.12 -8.13 -3.65
N VAL A 83 -3.60 -8.05 -4.88
CA VAL A 83 -2.72 -6.96 -5.31
C VAL A 83 -3.46 -6.18 -6.39
N VAL A 84 -3.62 -4.87 -6.19
CA VAL A 84 -4.16 -3.97 -7.21
C VAL A 84 -3.03 -3.09 -7.69
N PHE A 85 -2.90 -2.91 -8.99
CA PHE A 85 -1.86 -2.07 -9.56
C PHE A 85 -2.35 -1.41 -10.83
N ARG A 86 -1.75 -0.26 -11.13
CA ARG A 86 -2.11 0.57 -12.28
C ARG A 86 -0.85 1.20 -12.85
N TRP A 87 -0.65 1.00 -14.15
CA TRP A 87 0.37 1.72 -14.91
C TRP A 87 -0.24 2.96 -15.56
N VAL A 88 0.55 4.03 -15.57
CA VAL A 88 0.25 5.31 -16.24
C VAL A 88 1.53 5.85 -16.90
N SER A 89 1.38 6.76 -17.85
CA SER A 89 2.55 7.48 -18.37
C SER A 89 3.12 8.42 -17.30
N LYS A 90 4.43 8.62 -17.32
CA LYS A 90 5.08 9.61 -16.45
C LYS A 90 4.53 11.02 -16.69
N ALA A 91 4.33 11.39 -17.95
CA ALA A 91 3.76 12.69 -18.32
C ALA A 91 2.42 12.99 -17.61
N TRP A 92 1.53 11.98 -17.49
CA TRP A 92 0.27 12.14 -16.76
C TRP A 92 0.50 12.35 -15.26
N ALA A 93 1.47 11.64 -14.67
CA ALA A 93 1.79 11.80 -13.25
C ALA A 93 2.40 13.19 -12.97
N ASP A 94 3.29 13.66 -13.86
CA ASP A 94 3.92 14.98 -13.77
C ASP A 94 2.89 16.11 -13.83
N GLU A 95 1.88 16.01 -14.70
CA GLU A 95 0.75 16.95 -14.76
C GLU A 95 -0.03 17.05 -13.43
N LEU A 96 0.02 15.99 -12.61
CA LEU A 96 -0.61 15.93 -11.29
C LEU A 96 0.35 16.27 -10.15
N GLY A 97 1.57 16.73 -10.45
CA GLY A 97 2.59 17.10 -9.46
C GLY A 97 3.57 15.98 -9.11
N GLY A 98 3.64 14.93 -9.93
CA GLY A 98 4.58 13.82 -9.79
C GLY A 98 4.15 12.78 -8.74
N VAL A 99 4.93 11.71 -8.62
CA VAL A 99 4.61 10.56 -7.74
C VAL A 99 4.49 10.91 -6.26
N GLN A 100 5.24 11.92 -5.79
CA GLN A 100 5.11 12.39 -4.41
C GLN A 100 3.71 12.96 -4.18
N LYS A 101 3.23 13.83 -5.07
CA LYS A 101 1.93 14.48 -4.89
C LYS A 101 0.79 13.47 -5.01
N LEU A 102 0.95 12.48 -5.88
CA LEU A 102 0.01 11.35 -5.98
C LEU A 102 -0.05 10.55 -4.69
N ALA A 103 1.09 10.27 -4.05
CA ALA A 103 1.14 9.60 -2.76
C ALA A 103 0.50 10.44 -1.64
N GLU A 104 0.72 11.76 -1.61
CA GLU A 104 0.08 12.67 -0.64
C GLU A 104 -1.45 12.70 -0.74
N ASN A 105 -2.01 12.34 -1.89
CA ASN A 105 -3.45 12.28 -2.10
C ASN A 105 -4.06 10.92 -1.74
N GLU A 106 -3.24 9.94 -1.37
CA GLU A 106 -3.75 8.67 -0.85
C GLU A 106 -4.25 8.83 0.58
N ASN A 107 -5.17 7.95 0.98
CA ASN A 107 -5.52 7.83 2.39
C ASN A 107 -4.43 7.02 3.11
N GLY A 108 -4.13 7.39 4.37
CA GLY A 108 -3.19 6.65 5.20
C GLY A 108 -2.22 7.57 5.93
N THR A 109 -1.01 7.07 6.15
CA THR A 109 0.11 7.80 6.73
C THR A 109 0.65 8.88 5.80
N ASP A 110 1.44 9.80 6.35
CA ASP A 110 2.25 10.70 5.53
C ASP A 110 3.16 9.89 4.58
N PRO A 111 3.28 10.28 3.30
CA PRO A 111 4.12 9.55 2.36
C PRO A 111 5.59 9.57 2.74
N VAL A 112 6.25 8.42 2.61
CA VAL A 112 7.68 8.27 2.85
C VAL A 112 8.37 7.82 1.57
N ARG A 113 9.46 8.50 1.19
CA ARG A 113 10.31 8.08 0.07
C ARG A 113 11.23 6.95 0.49
N GLY A 114 11.44 5.96 -0.37
CA GLY A 114 12.47 4.94 -0.12
C GLY A 114 13.88 5.55 -0.14
N GLY A 115 14.82 4.89 0.53
CA GLY A 115 16.21 5.36 0.66
C GLY A 115 17.28 4.41 0.12
N GLY A 116 16.88 3.29 -0.48
CA GLY A 116 17.74 2.26 -1.06
C GLY A 116 17.97 2.48 -2.56
N PRO A 117 18.33 1.42 -3.32
CA PRO A 117 18.63 1.54 -4.74
C PRO A 117 17.38 1.89 -5.56
N THR A 118 17.59 2.44 -6.75
CA THR A 118 16.52 2.67 -7.73
C THR A 118 15.99 1.36 -8.28
N LEU A 119 14.68 1.16 -8.21
CA LEU A 119 14.03 0.04 -8.87
C LEU A 119 14.07 0.26 -10.38
N THR A 120 14.59 -0.73 -11.12
CA THR A 120 14.70 -0.67 -12.57
C THR A 120 13.67 -1.56 -13.26
N LEU A 121 13.35 -1.23 -14.50
CA LEU A 121 12.57 -2.10 -15.37
C LEU A 121 13.49 -3.00 -16.21
N ALA A 122 13.02 -4.22 -16.46
CA ALA A 122 13.67 -5.18 -17.34
C ALA A 122 12.69 -5.69 -18.40
N PRO A 123 13.17 -5.95 -19.63
CA PRO A 123 12.39 -6.65 -20.65
C PRO A 123 11.86 -7.98 -20.13
N ARG A 124 10.61 -8.30 -20.48
CA ARG A 124 10.00 -9.60 -20.16
C ARG A 124 9.39 -10.21 -21.41
N ASP A 125 9.77 -11.44 -21.70
CA ASP A 125 9.05 -12.28 -22.62
C ASP A 125 7.81 -12.83 -21.92
N LEU A 126 6.64 -12.38 -22.37
CA LEU A 126 5.38 -12.91 -21.92
C LEU A 126 4.70 -13.66 -23.05
N PRO A 127 4.08 -14.81 -22.77
CA PRO A 127 3.11 -15.38 -23.68
C PRO A 127 1.86 -14.48 -23.66
N LEU A 128 1.93 -13.35 -24.37
CA LEU A 128 0.77 -12.51 -24.59
C LEU A 128 -0.22 -13.27 -25.50
N PRO A 129 -1.53 -13.17 -25.25
CA PRO A 129 -2.51 -13.69 -26.18
C PRO A 129 -2.32 -13.02 -27.55
N SER A 130 -2.55 -13.77 -28.63
CA SER A 130 -2.41 -13.30 -30.01
C SER A 130 -3.27 -12.07 -30.36
N LYS A 131 -4.26 -11.77 -29.53
CA LYS A 131 -4.99 -10.51 -29.54
C LYS A 131 -4.63 -9.72 -28.29
N PRO A 132 -3.88 -8.61 -28.41
CA PRO A 132 -3.60 -7.75 -27.28
C PRO A 132 -4.90 -7.13 -26.76
N ILE A 133 -5.14 -7.31 -25.48
CA ILE A 133 -6.16 -6.57 -24.72
C ILE A 133 -5.34 -5.58 -23.88
N PRO A 134 -5.82 -4.37 -23.56
CA PRO A 134 -5.16 -3.58 -22.51
C PRO A 134 -5.18 -4.36 -21.20
N ILE A 135 -4.07 -5.02 -20.86
CA ILE A 135 -3.91 -5.82 -19.65
C ILE A 135 -2.84 -5.20 -18.76
N ASN A 136 -3.25 -4.80 -17.56
CA ASN A 136 -2.40 -4.85 -16.39
C ASN A 136 -2.35 -6.33 -15.99
N PHE A 137 -1.18 -6.98 -15.97
CA PHE A 137 -1.04 -8.35 -15.46
C PHE A 137 -0.14 -8.44 -14.21
N VAL A 138 -0.50 -9.33 -13.28
CA VAL A 138 0.36 -9.80 -12.19
C VAL A 138 0.70 -11.25 -12.45
N TYR A 139 1.98 -11.60 -12.49
CA TYR A 139 2.39 -12.96 -12.20
C TYR A 139 2.57 -13.07 -10.70
N ALA A 140 2.12 -14.17 -10.08
CA ALA A 140 2.44 -14.49 -8.70
C ALA A 140 2.84 -15.96 -8.62
N SER A 141 4.06 -16.24 -8.15
CA SER A 141 4.44 -17.61 -7.78
C SER A 141 4.15 -17.81 -6.31
N LEU A 142 3.03 -18.48 -6.05
CA LEU A 142 2.77 -19.03 -4.73
C LEU A 142 3.70 -20.24 -4.56
N VAL A 143 4.71 -20.11 -3.71
CA VAL A 143 5.49 -21.27 -3.27
C VAL A 143 4.65 -21.95 -2.19
N THR A 144 4.04 -23.08 -2.53
CA THR A 144 3.47 -23.96 -1.50
C THR A 144 4.64 -24.56 -0.72
N PRO A 145 4.69 -24.41 0.62
CA PRO A 145 5.68 -25.13 1.41
C PRO A 145 5.53 -26.63 1.13
N PRO A 146 6.64 -27.41 1.08
CA PRO A 146 6.53 -28.82 0.84
C PRO A 146 5.63 -29.42 1.91
N THR A 147 4.49 -29.96 1.50
CA THR A 147 3.68 -30.83 2.34
C THR A 147 4.65 -31.90 2.83
N ALA A 148 4.93 -31.92 4.13
CA ALA A 148 5.62 -33.05 4.73
C ALA A 148 4.82 -34.29 4.34
N SER A 149 5.35 -35.07 3.39
CA SER A 149 4.76 -36.34 3.02
C SER A 149 4.61 -37.12 4.32
N PRO A 150 3.43 -37.67 4.65
CA PRO A 150 3.23 -38.35 5.92
C PRO A 150 4.31 -39.42 6.03
N THR A 151 5.24 -39.24 6.98
CA THR A 151 6.21 -40.25 7.35
C THR A 151 5.43 -41.54 7.51
N ALA A 152 5.72 -42.54 6.67
CA ALA A 152 5.04 -43.81 6.70
C ALA A 152 5.05 -44.32 8.15
N THR A 153 3.86 -44.43 8.74
CA THR A 153 3.66 -45.10 10.02
C THR A 153 4.33 -46.46 9.92
N ALA A 154 5.36 -46.69 10.74
CA ALA A 154 6.06 -47.96 10.77
C ALA A 154 5.03 -49.08 10.94
N SER A 155 5.07 -50.05 10.02
CA SER A 155 4.30 -51.28 10.08
C SER A 155 4.59 -51.99 11.42
N PRO A 156 3.56 -52.40 12.20
CA PRO A 156 3.79 -53.04 13.48
C PRO A 156 4.47 -54.38 13.25
N THR A 157 5.74 -54.47 13.64
CA THR A 157 6.44 -55.75 13.64
C THR A 157 6.02 -56.51 14.90
N THR A 158 5.60 -57.75 14.68
CA THR A 158 5.06 -58.70 15.63
C THR A 158 5.95 -58.96 16.84
N SER A 159 5.30 -58.91 18.02
CA SER A 159 5.44 -59.80 19.18
C SER A 159 6.84 -60.32 19.54
N ALA A 160 7.47 -59.68 20.52
CA ALA A 160 8.46 -60.31 21.39
C ALA A 160 7.90 -60.40 22.83
N SER A 161 7.99 -61.62 23.36
CA SER A 161 7.53 -62.09 24.68
C SER A 161 8.08 -61.26 25.85
N PRO A 162 7.29 -60.97 26.92
CA PRO A 162 7.75 -60.18 28.05
C PRO A 162 8.69 -61.00 28.94
N THR A 163 9.94 -60.53 29.10
CA THR A 163 10.77 -60.93 30.25
C THR A 163 10.70 -59.83 31.29
N ALA A 164 10.30 -60.23 32.50
CA ALA A 164 10.04 -59.34 33.60
C ALA A 164 11.32 -58.76 34.24
N SER A 165 11.10 -57.61 34.88
CA SER A 165 11.74 -57.16 36.12
C SER A 165 13.17 -56.60 36.04
N ALA A 166 13.25 -55.27 35.97
CA ALA A 166 14.32 -54.53 36.63
C ALA A 166 13.71 -53.34 37.41
N THR A 167 14.07 -53.33 38.69
CA THR A 167 13.68 -52.46 39.79
C THR A 167 13.92 -50.97 39.50
N PRO A 168 13.00 -50.04 39.86
CA PRO A 168 13.26 -48.61 39.74
C PRO A 168 14.22 -48.14 40.84
N THR A 169 15.41 -47.68 40.46
CA THR A 169 16.25 -46.85 41.34
C THR A 169 15.76 -45.41 41.28
N ALA A 170 15.27 -44.92 42.41
CA ALA A 170 14.88 -43.54 42.58
C ALA A 170 16.09 -42.60 42.74
N SER A 171 15.80 -41.32 42.47
CA SER A 171 16.42 -40.13 43.09
C SER A 171 17.65 -39.56 42.40
N ALA A 172 17.42 -38.52 41.59
CA ALA A 172 18.35 -37.41 41.46
C ALA A 172 17.62 -36.10 41.81
N THR A 173 18.22 -35.42 42.78
CA THR A 173 17.80 -34.26 43.55
C THR A 173 17.64 -33.00 42.67
N PRO A 174 16.60 -32.17 42.88
CA PRO A 174 16.52 -30.86 42.24
C PRO A 174 17.57 -29.91 42.85
N THR A 175 18.44 -29.34 42.00
CA THR A 175 19.27 -28.21 42.39
C THR A 175 18.44 -26.93 42.27
N ALA A 176 18.07 -26.37 43.42
CA ALA A 176 17.59 -25.00 43.52
C ALA A 176 18.79 -24.04 43.60
N GLY A 177 18.68 -22.87 42.96
CA GLY A 177 19.49 -21.71 43.34
C GLY A 177 19.97 -20.86 42.17
N VAL A 178 19.10 -20.00 41.62
CA VAL A 178 19.56 -18.69 41.16
C VAL A 178 18.63 -17.63 41.75
N THR A 179 19.27 -16.77 42.53
CA THR A 179 18.74 -15.67 43.34
C THR A 179 18.16 -14.55 42.46
N PRO A 180 16.98 -14.00 42.76
CA PRO A 180 16.51 -12.77 42.12
C PRO A 180 17.25 -11.56 42.73
N THR A 181 17.93 -10.77 41.90
CA THR A 181 18.35 -9.42 42.26
C THR A 181 17.22 -8.45 41.90
N ALA A 182 16.55 -7.91 42.91
CA ALA A 182 15.66 -6.77 42.79
C ALA A 182 16.37 -5.49 43.27
N GLY A 183 16.16 -4.39 42.54
CA GLY A 183 16.02 -3.06 43.15
C GLY A 183 17.13 -2.05 42.88
N VAL A 184 16.90 -1.16 41.89
CA VAL A 184 17.10 0.29 42.02
C VAL A 184 16.01 0.97 41.15
N THR A 185 14.87 1.32 41.74
CA THR A 185 14.39 2.68 42.07
C THR A 185 14.12 3.62 40.88
N PRO A 186 12.85 3.92 40.55
CA PRO A 186 12.48 5.03 39.69
C PRO A 186 12.38 6.32 40.51
N THR A 187 12.97 7.42 40.04
CA THR A 187 12.67 8.76 40.55
C THR A 187 12.02 9.56 39.43
N GLY A 188 10.70 9.62 39.48
CA GLY A 188 9.93 10.63 38.77
C GLY A 188 9.63 11.80 39.70
N THR A 189 9.83 13.03 39.22
CA THR A 189 9.09 14.21 39.70
C THR A 189 9.12 15.28 38.59
N ALA A 190 7.95 15.52 37.98
CA ALA A 190 7.58 16.77 37.30
C ALA A 190 6.99 17.76 38.36
N PRO A 191 6.48 18.99 38.07
CA PRO A 191 6.42 19.77 36.82
C PRO A 191 6.73 21.30 36.98
N SER A 192 6.62 22.05 35.86
CA SER A 192 5.94 23.37 35.73
C SER A 192 6.74 24.70 35.57
N ALA A 193 6.30 25.44 34.54
CA ALA A 193 6.32 26.91 34.28
C ALA A 193 7.69 27.64 34.15
N SER A 194 7.94 28.62 33.27
CA SER A 194 7.12 29.50 32.42
C SER A 194 8.02 30.11 31.32
N PRO A 195 7.49 30.58 30.16
CA PRO A 195 8.26 31.25 29.11
C PRO A 195 8.22 32.79 29.23
N ALA A 196 9.29 33.46 28.78
CA ALA A 196 9.34 34.92 28.60
C ALA A 196 9.57 35.30 27.13
N ALA A 197 8.74 36.21 26.64
CA ALA A 197 8.72 36.79 25.29
C ALA A 197 9.87 37.80 25.06
N PRO A 198 10.16 38.16 23.78
CA PRO A 198 9.52 39.32 23.13
C PRO A 198 9.10 38.96 21.68
N GLY A 199 8.19 39.60 20.94
CA GLY A 199 7.53 40.89 21.01
C GLY A 199 7.24 41.32 19.55
N ALA A 200 6.04 41.84 19.31
CA ALA A 200 5.60 42.68 18.17
C ALA A 200 5.20 42.06 16.79
N GLY A 201 4.03 42.50 16.32
CA GLY A 201 3.45 42.35 14.97
C GLY A 201 2.33 41.31 14.93
N GLY A 202 1.03 41.61 14.88
CA GLY A 202 0.34 42.66 14.11
C GLY A 202 -0.11 42.06 12.78
N GLY A 203 -1.38 41.63 12.65
CA GLY A 203 -1.93 41.21 11.37
C GLY A 203 -3.18 40.32 11.46
N ASP A 204 -4.32 40.89 11.07
CA ASP A 204 -5.60 40.26 10.83
C ASP A 204 -5.55 39.03 9.91
N GLY A 205 -6.55 38.14 10.07
CA GLY A 205 -7.06 37.33 8.97
C GLY A 205 -7.06 35.84 9.22
N GLY A 206 -8.19 35.31 9.69
CA GLY A 206 -8.52 33.89 9.58
C GLY A 206 -8.64 33.49 8.10
N GLY A 207 -7.53 33.02 7.54
CA GLY A 207 -7.44 32.50 6.17
C GLY A 207 -7.49 30.97 6.17
N LEU A 208 -8.55 30.42 5.59
CA LEU A 208 -8.62 29.03 5.15
C LEU A 208 -7.43 28.69 4.24
N PRO A 209 -7.02 27.41 4.15
CA PRO A 209 -5.92 27.02 3.29
C PRO A 209 -6.19 27.45 1.84
N VAL A 210 -5.26 28.25 1.32
CA VAL A 210 -5.22 28.80 -0.02
C VAL A 210 -5.02 27.65 -0.99
N THR A 211 -6.12 27.16 -1.58
CA THR A 211 -6.08 26.29 -2.75
C THR A 211 -5.81 27.17 -3.96
N GLY A 212 -4.67 26.91 -4.61
CA GLY A 212 -4.21 27.64 -5.78
C GLY A 212 -5.22 27.63 -6.92
N SER A 213 -5.59 28.84 -7.34
CA SER A 213 -5.80 29.27 -8.72
C SER A 213 -6.87 28.61 -9.63
N ASN A 214 -7.70 27.65 -9.20
CA ASN A 214 -8.78 27.12 -10.05
C ASN A 214 -10.21 27.10 -9.45
N ASN A 215 -10.43 27.72 -8.28
CA ASN A 215 -11.76 27.72 -7.65
C ASN A 215 -12.78 28.72 -8.23
N VAL A 216 -12.33 29.72 -9.00
CA VAL A 216 -13.24 30.73 -9.57
C VAL A 216 -14.16 30.11 -10.62
N ALA A 217 -13.69 29.11 -11.38
CA ALA A 217 -14.49 28.44 -12.40
C ALA A 217 -15.56 27.52 -11.80
N VAL A 218 -15.22 26.75 -10.76
CA VAL A 218 -16.14 25.79 -10.15
C VAL A 218 -17.16 26.47 -9.24
N ALA A 219 -16.78 27.51 -8.50
CA ALA A 219 -17.72 28.32 -7.71
C ALA A 219 -18.70 29.11 -8.60
N GLY A 220 -18.25 29.62 -9.76
CA GLY A 220 -19.10 30.33 -10.71
C GLY A 220 -20.18 29.44 -11.35
N ALA A 221 -19.83 28.20 -11.70
CA ALA A 221 -20.79 27.24 -12.28
C ALA A 221 -21.91 26.88 -11.29
N GLY A 222 -21.60 26.71 -10.01
CA GLY A 222 -22.59 26.41 -8.97
C GLY A 222 -23.62 27.52 -8.78
N VAL A 223 -23.17 28.78 -8.74
CA VAL A 223 -24.07 29.96 -8.60
C VAL A 223 -24.97 30.11 -9.83
N ALA A 224 -24.45 29.89 -11.04
CA ALA A 224 -25.24 29.97 -12.27
C ALA A 224 -26.38 28.92 -12.30
N LEU A 225 -26.09 27.69 -11.88
CA LEU A 225 -27.09 26.61 -11.81
C LEU A 225 -28.16 26.89 -10.74
N LEU A 226 -27.77 27.42 -9.58
CA LEU A 226 -28.72 27.80 -8.53
C LEU A 226 -29.64 28.94 -8.97
N MET A 227 -29.13 29.93 -9.70
CA MET A 227 -29.94 31.03 -10.24
C MET A 227 -30.93 30.53 -11.30
N LEU A 228 -30.49 29.67 -12.22
CA LEU A 228 -31.36 29.06 -13.24
C LEU A 228 -32.46 28.20 -12.60
N GLY A 229 -32.10 27.37 -11.62
CA GLY A 229 -33.05 26.55 -10.88
C GLY A 229 -34.05 27.39 -10.06
N GLY A 230 -33.58 28.43 -9.37
CA GLY A 230 -34.41 29.34 -8.58
C GLY A 230 -35.43 30.11 -9.41
N VAL A 231 -35.00 30.67 -10.56
CA VAL A 231 -35.90 31.37 -11.49
C VAL A 231 -36.94 30.40 -12.07
N GLY A 232 -36.52 29.20 -12.48
CA GLY A 232 -37.44 28.16 -12.96
C GLY A 232 -38.48 27.76 -11.92
N TYR A 233 -38.06 27.56 -10.67
CA TYR A 233 -38.94 27.22 -9.55
C TYR A 233 -39.96 28.32 -9.25
N LEU A 234 -39.53 29.59 -9.21
CA LEU A 234 -40.42 30.72 -8.96
C LEU A 234 -41.43 30.91 -10.11
N ALA A 235 -41.01 30.73 -11.36
CA ALA A 235 -41.91 30.77 -12.51
C ALA A 235 -42.96 29.65 -12.48
N ALA A 236 -42.56 28.43 -12.12
CA ALA A 236 -43.48 27.30 -11.94
C ALA A 236 -44.47 27.53 -10.79
N ARG A 237 -44.01 28.07 -9.66
CA ARG A 237 -44.85 28.40 -8.50
C ARG A 237 -45.90 29.45 -8.84
N ARG A 238 -45.53 30.50 -9.60
CA ARG A 238 -46.46 31.57 -9.99
C ARG A 238 -47.56 31.11 -10.96
N ARG A 239 -47.34 30.04 -11.73
CA ARG A 239 -48.37 29.48 -12.63
C ARG A 239 -49.45 28.69 -11.90
N ARG A 240 -49.18 28.16 -10.70
CA ARG A 240 -50.14 27.34 -9.94
C ARG A 240 -51.17 28.12 -9.13
N THR A 241 -51.13 29.46 -9.14
CA THR A 241 -52.08 30.30 -8.39
C THR A 241 -53.16 30.97 -9.25
N ARG A 242 -53.35 30.52 -10.50
CA ARG A 242 -54.55 30.88 -11.27
C ARG A 242 -55.63 29.82 -11.05
N PHE A 243 -56.30 29.88 -9.90
CA PHE A 243 -57.63 29.29 -9.78
C PHE A 243 -58.59 30.20 -10.55
N VAL A 244 -59.11 29.69 -11.67
CA VAL A 244 -60.30 30.27 -12.31
C VAL A 244 -61.49 29.75 -11.52
N ALA A 245 -62.20 30.65 -10.85
CA ALA A 245 -63.54 30.42 -10.32
C ALA A 245 -64.58 30.63 -11.41
#